data_AF-A0A345Z4M3-F1
#
_entry.id   AF-A0A345Z4M3-F1
#
_cell.length_a   1.000
_cell.length_b   1.000
_cell.length_c   1.000
_cell.angle_alpha   90.00
_cell.angle_beta   90.00
_cell.angle_gamma   90.00
#
_symmetry.space_group_name_H-M   'P 1'
#
loop_
_entity.id
_entity.type
_entity.pdbx_description
1 polymer ?
#
loop_
_entity_poly.entity_id
_entity_poly.type
_entity_poly.pdbx_seq_one_letter_code
_entity_poly.pdbx_strand_id
1 'polypeptide(L)'
;MSRKEKIKLTKILVTISLFILVFIFSQIFWYLVTMTQDVNIKYLPGIENDFFNGFIVNGIDISDKTILSSRYLFFSSGGSKITNNSGIVQLLDFVFVFTFFATVAFLCIETKNSRHKFLYPAAIASSICIVFYIILFSLPMNKSIFQKVFDQQIYDYFGRDFFDTDILKQQLDILRNSIIENLGYYKYLKCNIPAVIISSLALISILSLLAEDFLYLKKQKKTNVDPKKQEIGLIEIDDEPIVEALELNKSLAKEPRIKIKKAYYLTLFISTTILSIFTTIVFFWLIFQSVDIREIPGVEKDYFNGFVNENGQERWLLLFYPHSLFSIHSDWGLETSSVSGLPISFMPLWVISFSNWMGLRVYKKGSPKREGVFASLNVVFLIIFFNIFIELSIYFKPDIYEIAFRKTLFFYFEKNYLISTVGIEILDLQIGEAAKGLESLYDYILKPISISILVLSSLITAFICFLIGRYAYIKTKSIITTSKKVDNVSSV
;
A
#
# COMPACT_ATOMS: atom_id res chain seq x y z
N MET A 1 -11.42 27.84 -13.65
CA MET A 1 -10.35 26.87 -13.95
C MET A 1 -10.40 26.57 -15.43
N SER A 2 -9.34 26.89 -16.17
CA SER A 2 -9.28 26.69 -17.62
C SER A 2 -9.27 25.19 -17.98
N ARG A 3 -9.65 24.83 -19.21
CA ARG A 3 -9.57 23.44 -19.71
C ARG A 3 -8.16 22.85 -19.53
N LYS A 4 -7.12 23.66 -19.76
CA LYS A 4 -5.71 23.28 -19.58
C LYS A 4 -5.36 23.00 -18.12
N GLU A 5 -5.85 23.81 -17.18
CA GLU A 5 -5.65 23.58 -15.75
C GLU A 5 -6.33 22.29 -15.30
N LYS A 6 -7.54 22.00 -15.78
CA LYS A 6 -8.28 20.76 -15.45
C LYS A 6 -7.54 19.52 -15.92
N ILE A 7 -7.07 19.53 -17.18
CA ILE A 7 -6.29 18.41 -17.75
C ILE A 7 -5.00 18.18 -16.94
N LYS A 8 -4.27 19.26 -16.64
CA LYS A 8 -3.04 19.17 -15.82
C LYS A 8 -3.32 18.57 -14.45
N LEU A 9 -4.43 18.97 -13.83
CA LEU A 9 -4.83 18.42 -12.55
C LEU A 9 -5.12 16.92 -12.63
N THR A 10 -5.95 16.50 -13.57
CA THR A 10 -6.31 15.09 -13.75
C THR A 10 -5.07 14.23 -13.93
N LYS A 11 -4.07 14.69 -14.69
CA LYS A 11 -2.80 13.99 -14.87
C LYS A 11 -2.02 13.81 -13.56
N ILE A 12 -1.93 14.86 -12.75
CA ILE A 12 -1.26 14.79 -11.44
C ILE A 12 -1.97 13.77 -10.53
N LEU A 13 -3.31 13.79 -10.50
CA LEU A 13 -4.09 12.86 -9.69
C LEU A 13 -3.90 11.41 -10.15
N VAL A 14 -4.00 11.15 -11.46
CA VAL A 14 -3.75 9.82 -12.03
C VAL A 14 -2.35 9.33 -11.69
N THR A 15 -1.35 10.21 -11.76
CA THR A 15 0.02 9.86 -11.38
C THR A 15 0.11 9.49 -9.90
N ILE A 16 -0.45 10.30 -9.00
CA ILE A 16 -0.47 10.01 -7.55
C ILE A 16 -1.15 8.67 -7.27
N SER A 17 -2.31 8.43 -7.87
CA SER A 17 -3.04 7.16 -7.70
C SER A 17 -2.24 5.96 -8.18
N LEU A 18 -1.59 6.04 -9.35
CA LEU A 18 -0.75 4.96 -9.87
C LEU A 18 0.43 4.68 -8.96
N PHE A 19 1.07 5.70 -8.40
CA PHE A 19 2.18 5.52 -7.45
C PHE A 19 1.75 4.86 -6.14
N ILE A 20 0.60 5.26 -5.58
CA ILE A 20 0.04 4.61 -4.39
C ILE A 20 -0.19 3.12 -4.70
N LEU A 21 -0.73 2.81 -5.87
CA LEU A 21 -0.92 1.42 -6.29
C LEU A 21 0.41 0.68 -6.45
N VAL A 22 1.44 1.26 -7.07
CA VAL A 22 2.79 0.64 -7.15
C VAL A 22 3.32 0.32 -5.75
N PHE A 23 3.20 1.24 -4.81
CA PHE A 23 3.63 1.03 -3.43
C PHE A 23 2.87 -0.13 -2.77
N ILE A 24 1.54 -0.17 -2.91
CA ILE A 24 0.70 -1.26 -2.39
C ILE A 24 1.14 -2.60 -2.98
N PHE A 25 1.32 -2.68 -4.31
CA PHE A 25 1.77 -3.91 -4.96
C PHE A 25 3.19 -4.33 -4.55
N SER A 26 4.09 -3.38 -4.30
CA SER A 26 5.41 -3.69 -3.72
C SER A 26 5.30 -4.35 -2.36
N GLN A 27 4.47 -3.81 -1.46
CA GLN A 27 4.26 -4.40 -0.13
C GLN A 27 3.65 -5.80 -0.23
N ILE A 28 2.65 -5.96 -1.10
CA ILE A 28 2.02 -7.27 -1.35
C ILE A 28 3.04 -8.27 -1.89
N PHE A 29 3.87 -7.88 -2.85
CA PHE A 29 4.90 -8.74 -3.43
C PHE A 29 5.98 -9.12 -2.42
N TRP A 30 6.48 -8.15 -1.65
CA TRP A 30 7.41 -8.41 -0.56
C TRP A 30 6.86 -9.42 0.42
N TYR A 31 5.61 -9.24 0.80
CA TYR A 31 4.89 -10.18 1.62
C TYR A 31 4.84 -11.58 0.97
N LEU A 32 4.42 -11.71 -0.29
CA LEU A 32 4.36 -12.98 -1.01
C LEU A 32 5.68 -13.73 -1.12
N VAL A 33 6.83 -13.05 -1.09
CA VAL A 33 8.12 -13.73 -1.28
C VAL A 33 8.80 -14.01 0.06
N THR A 34 8.66 -13.12 1.05
CA THR A 34 9.30 -13.27 2.36
C THR A 34 8.55 -14.19 3.31
N MET A 35 7.23 -14.28 3.16
CA MET A 35 6.34 -14.95 4.13
C MET A 35 5.74 -16.26 3.61
N THR A 36 5.91 -16.61 2.33
CA THR A 36 5.65 -17.99 1.90
C THR A 36 6.65 -18.93 2.56
N GLN A 37 6.09 -20.03 3.04
CA GLN A 37 6.68 -20.92 4.03
C GLN A 37 7.93 -21.62 3.52
N ASP A 38 8.80 -21.93 4.47
CA ASP A 38 9.78 -22.98 4.34
C ASP A 38 8.99 -24.29 4.34
N VAL A 39 8.92 -24.99 3.20
CA VAL A 39 8.15 -26.22 3.06
C VAL A 39 9.10 -27.39 2.92
N ASN A 40 8.98 -28.37 3.80
CA ASN A 40 9.75 -29.59 3.66
C ASN A 40 9.17 -30.47 2.54
N ILE A 41 10.05 -30.92 1.63
CA ILE A 41 9.72 -31.70 0.44
C ILE A 41 8.83 -32.90 0.79
N LYS A 42 9.09 -33.59 1.91
CA LYS A 42 8.36 -34.81 2.27
C LYS A 42 6.87 -34.61 2.58
N TYR A 43 6.44 -33.39 2.87
CA TYR A 43 5.02 -33.07 3.14
C TYR A 43 4.32 -32.44 1.94
N LEU A 44 5.00 -32.35 0.79
CA LEU A 44 4.35 -31.90 -0.43
C LEU A 44 3.39 -32.98 -0.95
N PRO A 45 2.25 -32.58 -1.56
CA PRO A 45 1.29 -33.53 -2.10
C PRO A 45 1.94 -34.38 -3.20
N GLY A 46 1.67 -35.68 -3.19
CA GLY A 46 2.21 -36.64 -4.16
C GLY A 46 3.64 -37.10 -3.89
N ILE A 47 4.23 -36.75 -2.75
CA ILE A 47 5.54 -37.24 -2.30
C ILE A 47 5.33 -38.40 -1.33
N GLU A 48 5.77 -39.60 -1.73
CA GLU A 48 5.68 -40.83 -0.94
C GLU A 48 6.95 -41.04 -0.09
N ASN A 49 6.90 -41.92 0.92
CA ASN A 49 8.04 -42.14 1.82
C ASN A 49 9.28 -42.73 1.12
N ASP A 50 9.12 -43.31 -0.07
CA ASP A 50 10.19 -43.89 -0.89
C ASP A 50 10.73 -42.92 -1.95
N PHE A 51 10.21 -41.68 -2.02
CA PHE A 51 10.72 -40.65 -2.93
C PHE A 51 12.21 -40.42 -2.74
N PHE A 52 12.93 -40.23 -3.86
CA PHE A 52 14.38 -40.00 -3.87
C PHE A 52 15.14 -41.03 -3.02
N ASN A 53 14.79 -42.31 -3.17
CA ASN A 53 15.36 -43.43 -2.41
C ASN A 53 15.18 -43.26 -0.89
N GLY A 54 13.97 -42.86 -0.49
CA GLY A 54 13.63 -42.57 0.90
C GLY A 54 14.42 -41.41 1.50
N PHE A 55 14.78 -40.41 0.68
CA PHE A 55 15.60 -39.26 1.08
C PHE A 55 16.98 -39.64 1.67
N ILE A 56 17.54 -40.79 1.25
CA ILE A 56 18.86 -41.24 1.70
C ILE A 56 19.93 -40.75 0.74
N VAL A 57 20.80 -39.86 1.21
CA VAL A 57 21.97 -39.36 0.46
C VAL A 57 23.24 -39.80 1.19
N ASN A 58 24.12 -40.53 0.50
CA ASN A 58 25.35 -41.10 1.08
C ASN A 58 25.11 -41.94 2.35
N GLY A 59 23.98 -42.65 2.43
CA GLY A 59 23.61 -43.48 3.58
C GLY A 59 23.03 -42.71 4.77
N ILE A 60 22.80 -41.41 4.63
CA ILE A 60 22.20 -40.55 5.67
C ILE A 60 20.80 -40.12 5.22
N ASP A 61 19.81 -40.31 6.08
CA ASP A 61 18.47 -39.76 5.91
C ASP A 61 18.50 -38.23 6.06
N ILE A 62 18.08 -37.52 5.00
CA ILE A 62 18.00 -36.06 4.96
C ILE A 62 16.56 -35.56 4.86
N SER A 63 15.55 -36.42 5.06
CA SER A 63 14.12 -36.09 4.92
C SER A 63 13.69 -34.90 5.79
N ASP A 64 14.29 -34.70 6.97
CA ASP A 64 14.01 -33.54 7.85
C ASP A 64 14.75 -32.26 7.45
N LYS A 65 15.71 -32.35 6.52
CA LYS A 65 16.58 -31.23 6.12
C LYS A 65 16.19 -30.62 4.78
N THR A 66 15.37 -31.30 3.99
CA THR A 66 14.98 -30.90 2.63
C THR A 66 13.90 -29.82 2.63
N ILE A 67 14.30 -28.59 2.95
CA ILE A 67 13.40 -27.44 3.10
C ILE A 67 13.48 -26.54 1.86
N LEU A 68 12.34 -26.27 1.23
CA LEU A 68 12.24 -25.33 0.12
C LEU A 68 11.73 -23.98 0.63
N SER A 69 12.46 -22.91 0.30
CA SER A 69 12.11 -21.55 0.67
C SER A 69 11.80 -20.72 -0.58
N SER A 70 10.65 -20.06 -0.57
CA SER A 70 10.28 -19.08 -1.60
C SER A 70 11.11 -17.80 -1.54
N ARG A 71 11.81 -17.53 -0.43
CA ARG A 71 12.56 -16.29 -0.19
C ARG A 71 13.62 -16.02 -1.26
N TYR A 72 14.07 -17.07 -1.93
CA TYR A 72 15.04 -17.02 -3.02
C TYR A 72 14.43 -16.60 -4.37
N LEU A 73 13.11 -16.46 -4.48
CA LEU A 73 12.45 -15.94 -5.70
C LEU A 73 12.78 -14.46 -5.98
N PHE A 74 13.22 -13.69 -4.96
CA PHE A 74 13.60 -12.28 -5.10
C PHE A 74 14.83 -12.06 -6.00
N PHE A 75 15.83 -12.93 -5.87
CA PHE A 75 17.08 -12.88 -6.62
C PHE A 75 17.41 -14.28 -7.12
N SER A 76 16.76 -14.67 -8.20
CA SER A 76 16.97 -15.98 -8.85
C SER A 76 18.42 -16.23 -9.31
N SER A 77 19.26 -15.20 -9.33
CA SER A 77 20.67 -15.25 -9.73
C SER A 77 21.67 -15.27 -8.56
N GLY A 78 21.24 -15.07 -7.30
CA GLY A 78 22.13 -14.88 -6.15
C GLY A 78 22.52 -16.16 -5.40
N GLY A 79 21.83 -17.28 -5.66
CA GLY A 79 21.95 -18.52 -4.88
C GLY A 79 21.47 -18.38 -3.44
N SER A 80 21.47 -19.49 -2.70
CA SER A 80 21.02 -19.61 -1.30
C SER A 80 21.78 -18.74 -0.29
N LYS A 81 22.84 -18.04 -0.72
CA LYS A 81 23.82 -17.34 0.14
C LYS A 81 23.48 -15.89 0.47
N ILE A 82 22.51 -15.25 -0.20
CA ILE A 82 22.12 -13.88 0.12
C ILE A 82 20.97 -13.92 1.12
N THR A 83 21.31 -14.04 2.40
CA THR A 83 20.36 -14.21 3.52
C THR A 83 19.61 -12.94 3.91
N ASN A 84 19.98 -11.76 3.37
CA ASN A 84 19.41 -10.46 3.78
C ASN A 84 18.67 -9.72 2.64
N ASN A 85 17.95 -10.46 1.80
CA ASN A 85 17.17 -9.90 0.67
C ASN A 85 16.06 -8.94 1.11
N SER A 86 15.54 -9.08 2.34
CA SER A 86 14.48 -8.23 2.89
C SER A 86 14.91 -6.77 3.03
N GLY A 87 16.17 -6.52 3.41
CA GLY A 87 16.71 -5.17 3.58
C GLY A 87 16.79 -4.37 2.28
N ILE A 88 17.05 -5.03 1.14
CA ILE A 88 17.17 -4.36 -0.17
C ILE A 88 15.80 -3.85 -0.64
N VAL A 89 14.75 -4.64 -0.46
CA VAL A 89 13.39 -4.26 -0.86
C VAL A 89 12.84 -3.16 0.04
N GLN A 90 13.06 -3.27 1.36
CA GLN A 90 12.70 -2.21 2.29
C GLN A 90 13.44 -0.89 2.00
N LEU A 91 14.72 -0.97 1.63
CA LEU A 91 15.48 0.21 1.19
C LEU A 91 14.90 0.78 -0.11
N LEU A 92 14.55 -0.07 -1.08
CA LEU A 92 13.93 0.34 -2.33
C LEU A 92 12.59 1.04 -2.09
N ASP A 93 11.73 0.48 -1.22
CA ASP A 93 10.46 1.06 -0.80
C ASP A 93 10.65 2.41 -0.12
N PHE A 94 11.62 2.50 0.79
CA PHE A 94 11.94 3.75 1.49
C PHE A 94 12.39 4.84 0.51
N VAL A 95 13.31 4.52 -0.40
CA VAL A 95 13.80 5.45 -1.43
C VAL A 95 12.67 5.83 -2.38
N PHE A 96 11.82 4.87 -2.77
CA PHE A 96 10.68 5.11 -3.64
C PHE A 96 9.68 6.07 -3.00
N VAL A 97 9.30 5.83 -1.75
CA VAL A 97 8.39 6.69 -0.99
C VAL A 97 8.96 8.11 -0.87
N PHE A 98 10.23 8.25 -0.52
CA PHE A 98 10.86 9.57 -0.37
C PHE A 98 10.94 10.33 -1.70
N THR A 99 11.38 9.66 -2.77
CA THR A 99 11.51 10.26 -4.11
C THR A 99 10.15 10.59 -4.74
N PHE A 100 9.13 9.76 -4.47
CA PHE A 100 7.74 10.04 -4.82
C PHE A 100 7.21 11.28 -4.10
N PHE A 101 7.36 11.35 -2.78
CA PHE A 101 6.91 12.50 -2.00
C PHE A 101 7.59 13.79 -2.45
N ALA A 102 8.90 13.73 -2.73
CA ALA A 102 9.63 14.83 -3.33
C ALA A 102 8.98 15.23 -4.66
N THR A 103 8.74 14.29 -5.57
CA THR A 103 8.12 14.54 -6.89
C THR A 103 6.75 15.22 -6.74
N VAL A 104 5.86 14.71 -5.89
CA VAL A 104 4.53 15.29 -5.66
C VAL A 104 4.62 16.67 -5.00
N ALA A 105 5.48 16.83 -3.99
CA ALA A 105 5.67 18.11 -3.30
C ALA A 105 6.18 19.19 -4.27
N PHE A 106 7.13 18.86 -5.16
CA PHE A 106 7.66 19.80 -6.15
C PHE A 106 6.68 20.09 -7.28
N LEU A 107 5.77 19.18 -7.64
CA LEU A 107 4.62 19.47 -8.51
C LEU A 107 3.64 20.48 -7.87
N CYS A 108 3.62 20.56 -6.54
CA CYS A 108 2.79 21.48 -5.77
C CYS A 108 3.40 22.89 -5.59
N ILE A 109 4.72 23.06 -5.75
CA ILE A 109 5.41 24.33 -5.54
C ILE A 109 5.21 25.31 -6.72
N GLU A 110 4.91 26.57 -6.39
CA GLU A 110 4.64 27.66 -7.36
C GLU A 110 5.90 28.33 -7.91
N THR A 111 7.02 28.30 -7.17
CA THR A 111 8.25 29.00 -7.56
C THR A 111 8.98 28.24 -8.68
N LYS A 112 9.01 28.85 -9.87
CA LYS A 112 9.56 28.25 -11.10
C LYS A 112 10.99 27.73 -10.91
N ASN A 113 11.89 28.54 -10.37
CA ASN A 113 13.31 28.17 -10.23
C ASN A 113 13.55 27.02 -9.24
N SER A 114 12.80 26.96 -8.14
CA SER A 114 12.92 25.90 -7.13
C SER A 114 12.31 24.60 -7.64
N ARG A 115 11.15 24.68 -8.32
CA ARG A 115 10.42 23.53 -8.82
C ARG A 115 11.27 22.67 -9.76
N HIS A 116 11.93 23.26 -10.75
CA HIS A 116 12.68 22.47 -11.73
C HIS A 116 13.96 21.85 -11.17
N LYS A 117 14.66 22.54 -10.25
CA LYS A 117 15.90 22.02 -9.64
C LYS A 117 15.69 20.72 -8.86
N PHE A 118 14.52 20.54 -8.25
CA PHE A 118 14.26 19.37 -7.41
C PHE A 118 13.27 18.37 -8.03
N LEU A 119 12.38 18.80 -8.94
CA LEU A 119 11.44 17.91 -9.62
C LEU A 119 12.15 16.89 -10.51
N TYR A 120 13.15 17.32 -11.30
CA TYR A 120 13.84 16.43 -12.24
C TYR A 120 14.62 15.31 -11.53
N PRO A 121 15.48 15.59 -10.53
CA PRO A 121 16.16 14.53 -9.79
C PRO A 121 15.19 13.57 -9.10
N ALA A 122 14.14 14.09 -8.46
CA ALA A 122 13.14 13.27 -7.76
C ALA A 122 12.37 12.35 -8.74
N ALA A 123 11.96 12.88 -9.90
CA ALA A 123 11.25 12.12 -10.91
C ALA A 123 12.14 11.09 -11.61
N ILE A 124 13.41 11.40 -11.86
CA ILE A 124 14.40 10.45 -12.40
C ILE A 124 14.63 9.32 -11.40
N ALA A 125 14.87 9.65 -10.12
CA ALA A 125 15.06 8.65 -9.08
C ALA A 125 13.81 7.75 -8.91
N SER A 126 12.62 8.35 -8.93
CA SER A 126 11.35 7.61 -8.90
C SER A 126 11.22 6.67 -10.11
N SER A 127 11.61 7.13 -11.31
CA SER A 127 11.56 6.32 -12.53
C SER A 127 12.51 5.13 -12.46
N ILE A 128 13.72 5.32 -11.92
CA ILE A 128 14.68 4.23 -11.69
C ILE A 128 14.08 3.19 -10.74
N CYS A 129 13.49 3.62 -9.62
CA CYS A 129 12.84 2.72 -8.67
C CYS A 129 11.71 1.92 -9.33
N ILE A 130 10.88 2.56 -10.17
CA ILE A 130 9.80 1.89 -10.90
C ILE A 130 10.34 0.85 -11.89
N VAL A 131 11.44 1.13 -12.57
CA VAL A 131 12.10 0.15 -13.45
C VAL A 131 12.56 -1.06 -12.63
N PHE A 132 13.13 -0.86 -11.45
CA PHE A 132 13.48 -1.96 -10.54
C PHE A 132 12.23 -2.77 -10.13
N TYR A 133 11.12 -2.12 -9.78
CA TYR A 133 9.88 -2.84 -9.47
C TYR A 133 9.35 -3.66 -10.65
N ILE A 134 9.38 -3.12 -11.87
CA ILE A 134 8.99 -3.86 -13.07
C ILE A 134 9.83 -5.13 -13.20
N ILE A 135 11.14 -5.02 -13.04
CA ILE A 135 12.06 -6.18 -13.10
C ILE A 135 11.71 -7.19 -11.99
N LEU A 136 11.59 -6.71 -10.75
CA LEU A 136 11.31 -7.55 -9.58
C LEU A 136 9.99 -8.31 -9.71
N PHE A 137 8.91 -7.66 -10.14
CA PHE A 137 7.62 -8.32 -10.36
C PHE A 137 7.66 -9.28 -11.56
N SER A 138 8.47 -8.99 -12.58
CA SER A 138 8.54 -9.82 -13.80
C SER A 138 9.29 -11.14 -13.60
N LEU A 139 10.30 -11.19 -12.72
CA LEU A 139 11.12 -12.39 -12.52
C LEU A 139 10.29 -13.64 -12.14
N PRO A 140 9.49 -13.63 -11.06
CA PRO A 140 8.69 -14.79 -10.66
C PRO A 140 7.48 -15.05 -11.56
N MET A 141 7.15 -14.17 -12.51
CA MET A 141 6.15 -14.46 -13.54
C MET A 141 6.66 -15.50 -14.55
N ASN A 142 7.96 -15.63 -14.75
CA ASN A 142 8.52 -16.64 -15.65
C ASN A 142 8.58 -18.01 -14.94
N LYS A 143 7.76 -18.97 -15.40
CA LYS A 143 7.71 -20.33 -14.86
C LYS A 143 9.08 -21.00 -14.80
N SER A 144 9.92 -20.80 -15.81
CA SER A 144 11.28 -21.36 -15.86
C SER A 144 12.18 -20.77 -14.78
N ILE A 145 12.09 -19.46 -14.53
CA ILE A 145 12.86 -18.81 -13.45
C ILE A 145 12.36 -19.30 -12.09
N PHE A 146 11.04 -19.38 -11.91
CA PHE A 146 10.42 -19.90 -10.70
C PHE A 146 10.90 -21.34 -10.39
N GLN A 147 10.80 -22.25 -11.36
CA GLN A 147 11.28 -23.63 -11.21
C GLN A 147 12.79 -23.69 -10.96
N LYS A 148 13.58 -22.90 -11.68
CA LYS A 148 15.05 -22.89 -11.52
C LYS A 148 15.49 -22.52 -10.10
N VAL A 149 14.75 -21.65 -9.42
CA VAL A 149 15.03 -21.27 -8.03
C VAL A 149 14.85 -22.45 -7.08
N PHE A 150 13.81 -23.26 -7.27
CA PHE A 150 13.57 -24.45 -6.44
C PHE A 150 14.46 -25.62 -6.84
N ASP A 151 14.69 -25.83 -8.13
CA ASP A 151 15.64 -26.82 -8.64
C ASP A 151 17.02 -26.60 -8.02
N GLN A 152 17.49 -25.35 -7.95
CA GLN A 152 18.78 -25.07 -7.32
C GLN A 152 18.80 -25.43 -5.83
N GLN A 153 17.71 -25.20 -5.10
CA GLN A 153 17.61 -25.62 -3.69
C GLN A 153 17.59 -27.15 -3.56
N ILE A 154 16.87 -27.85 -4.43
CA ILE A 154 16.84 -29.31 -4.47
C ILE A 154 18.26 -29.85 -4.76
N TYR A 155 18.95 -29.28 -5.74
CA TYR A 155 20.33 -29.67 -6.07
C TYR A 155 21.33 -29.37 -4.95
N ASP A 156 21.09 -28.33 -4.13
CA ASP A 156 21.92 -28.04 -2.96
C ASP A 156 21.80 -29.17 -1.90
N TYR A 157 20.67 -29.91 -1.87
CA TYR A 157 20.48 -31.07 -0.97
C TYR A 157 20.99 -32.39 -1.55
N PHE A 158 20.59 -32.72 -2.79
CA PHE A 158 20.80 -34.03 -3.37
C PHE A 158 22.03 -34.10 -4.30
N GLY A 159 22.50 -32.95 -4.80
CA GLY A 159 23.44 -32.89 -5.92
C GLY A 159 22.73 -32.97 -7.27
N ARG A 160 23.35 -32.43 -8.33
CA ARG A 160 22.77 -32.48 -9.69
C ARG A 160 22.82 -33.90 -10.26
N ASP A 161 23.95 -34.56 -10.06
CA ASP A 161 24.24 -35.91 -10.59
C ASP A 161 23.34 -36.98 -9.96
N PHE A 162 22.67 -36.67 -8.84
CA PHE A 162 21.67 -37.56 -8.25
C PHE A 162 20.51 -37.85 -9.21
N PHE A 163 20.15 -36.90 -10.08
CA PHE A 163 19.00 -37.01 -10.97
C PHE A 163 19.34 -37.57 -12.36
N ASP A 164 20.40 -38.39 -12.47
CA ASP A 164 20.86 -38.90 -13.77
C ASP A 164 20.00 -40.05 -14.33
N THR A 165 19.23 -40.74 -13.48
CA THR A 165 18.34 -41.84 -13.90
C THR A 165 16.95 -41.35 -14.30
N ASP A 166 16.29 -42.06 -15.23
CA ASP A 166 14.95 -41.67 -15.71
C ASP A 166 13.89 -41.69 -14.61
N ILE A 167 14.02 -42.60 -13.63
CA ILE A 167 13.11 -42.69 -12.48
C ILE A 167 13.24 -41.43 -11.60
N LEU A 168 14.46 -41.01 -11.28
CA LEU A 168 14.68 -39.82 -10.44
C LEU A 168 14.31 -38.53 -11.17
N LYS A 169 14.44 -38.48 -12.50
CA LYS A 169 13.93 -37.37 -13.32
C LYS A 169 12.41 -37.29 -13.27
N GLN A 170 11.70 -38.41 -13.36
CA GLN A 170 10.24 -38.46 -13.23
C GLN A 170 9.79 -38.01 -11.83
N GLN A 171 10.46 -38.46 -10.78
CA GLN A 171 10.19 -38.00 -9.41
C GLN A 171 10.45 -36.48 -9.26
N LEU A 172 11.53 -35.96 -9.84
CA LEU A 172 11.81 -34.51 -9.85
C LEU A 172 10.71 -33.72 -10.57
N ASP A 173 10.13 -34.26 -11.65
CA ASP A 173 9.03 -33.61 -12.36
C ASP A 173 7.72 -33.63 -11.56
N ILE A 174 7.42 -34.70 -10.82
CA ILE A 174 6.30 -34.75 -9.87
C ILE A 174 6.50 -33.66 -8.81
N LEU A 175 7.69 -33.60 -8.21
CA LEU A 175 8.02 -32.59 -7.21
C LEU A 175 7.88 -31.17 -7.75
N ARG A 176 8.36 -30.89 -8.96
CA ARG A 176 8.19 -29.57 -9.62
C ARG A 176 6.73 -29.17 -9.77
N ASN A 177 5.85 -30.13 -10.10
CA ASN A 177 4.42 -29.85 -10.19
C ASN A 177 3.80 -29.58 -8.82
N SER A 178 4.17 -30.36 -7.80
CA SER A 178 3.73 -30.12 -6.41
C SER A 178 4.21 -28.77 -5.87
N ILE A 179 5.42 -28.33 -6.23
CA ILE A 179 5.95 -27.00 -5.91
C ILE A 179 5.11 -25.91 -6.59
N ILE A 180 4.78 -26.06 -7.88
CA ILE A 180 3.96 -25.09 -8.62
C ILE A 180 2.58 -24.94 -8.00
N GLU A 181 1.98 -26.05 -7.59
CA GLU A 181 0.63 -26.10 -7.02
C GLU A 181 0.62 -25.58 -5.57
N ASN A 182 1.48 -26.11 -4.72
CA ASN A 182 1.45 -25.85 -3.27
C ASN A 182 2.10 -24.51 -2.89
N LEU A 183 3.27 -24.19 -3.46
CA LEU A 183 3.87 -22.84 -3.29
C LEU A 183 3.15 -21.79 -4.16
N GLY A 184 2.18 -22.20 -4.97
CA GLY A 184 1.20 -21.32 -5.60
C GLY A 184 1.81 -20.38 -6.64
N TYR A 185 2.50 -20.91 -7.65
CA TYR A 185 3.01 -20.13 -8.79
C TYR A 185 1.93 -19.19 -9.39
N TYR A 186 0.68 -19.68 -9.48
CA TYR A 186 -0.45 -18.89 -9.97
C TYR A 186 -0.80 -17.70 -9.07
N LYS A 187 -0.51 -17.76 -7.75
CA LYS A 187 -0.66 -16.63 -6.82
C LYS A 187 0.30 -15.50 -7.21
N TYR A 188 1.58 -15.83 -7.45
CA TYR A 188 2.57 -14.87 -7.93
C TYR A 188 2.18 -14.28 -9.28
N LEU A 189 1.71 -15.10 -10.22
CA LEU A 189 1.28 -14.63 -11.54
C LEU A 189 0.11 -13.64 -11.45
N LYS A 190 -0.91 -13.95 -10.65
CA LYS A 190 -2.10 -13.09 -10.44
C LYS A 190 -1.73 -11.74 -9.80
N CYS A 191 -0.77 -11.72 -8.88
CA CYS A 191 -0.34 -10.48 -8.22
C CYS A 191 0.58 -9.64 -9.10
N ASN A 192 1.53 -10.28 -9.80
CA ASN A 192 2.59 -9.56 -10.50
C ASN A 192 2.16 -8.98 -11.85
N ILE A 193 1.20 -9.59 -12.56
CA ILE A 193 0.69 -9.04 -13.82
C ILE A 193 0.10 -7.62 -13.60
N PRO A 194 -0.86 -7.40 -12.68
CA PRO A 194 -1.35 -6.07 -12.36
C PRO A 194 -0.24 -5.12 -11.88
N ALA A 195 0.70 -5.62 -11.06
CA ALA A 195 1.80 -4.83 -10.52
C ALA A 195 2.71 -4.26 -11.64
N VAL A 196 3.07 -5.09 -12.62
CA VAL A 196 3.86 -4.69 -13.80
C VAL A 196 3.09 -3.68 -14.65
N ILE A 197 1.79 -3.91 -14.90
CA ILE A 197 0.95 -3.00 -15.68
C ILE A 197 0.89 -1.62 -15.00
N ILE A 198 0.58 -1.59 -13.71
CA ILE A 198 0.46 -0.36 -12.93
C ILE A 198 1.80 0.38 -12.84
N SER A 199 2.89 -0.35 -12.64
CA SER A 199 4.25 0.22 -12.62
C SER A 199 4.61 0.84 -13.97
N SER A 200 4.28 0.16 -15.07
CA SER A 200 4.48 0.69 -16.43
C SER A 200 3.66 1.96 -16.68
N LEU A 201 2.38 1.97 -16.25
CA LEU A 201 1.53 3.16 -16.35
C LEU A 201 2.04 4.32 -15.48
N ALA A 202 2.56 4.03 -14.28
CA ALA A 202 3.18 5.03 -13.41
C ALA A 202 4.42 5.65 -14.08
N LEU A 203 5.28 4.82 -14.66
CA LEU A 203 6.46 5.28 -15.41
C LEU A 203 6.08 6.18 -16.58
N ILE A 204 5.14 5.74 -17.42
CA ILE A 204 4.63 6.54 -18.56
C ILE A 204 4.06 7.88 -18.07
N SER A 205 3.35 7.88 -16.94
CA SER A 205 2.77 9.09 -16.36
C SER A 205 3.84 10.10 -15.92
N ILE A 206 4.91 9.64 -15.26
CA ILE A 206 6.05 10.49 -14.88
C ILE A 206 6.75 11.06 -16.11
N LEU A 207 7.05 10.20 -17.08
CA LEU A 207 7.72 10.61 -18.31
C LEU A 207 6.88 11.63 -19.09
N SER A 208 5.55 11.44 -19.12
CA SER A 208 4.62 12.42 -19.72
C SER A 208 4.68 13.76 -19.00
N LEU A 209 4.69 13.77 -17.66
CA LEU A 209 4.80 15.00 -16.87
C LEU A 209 6.15 15.71 -17.10
N LEU A 210 7.25 14.95 -17.16
CA LEU A 210 8.58 15.50 -17.45
C LEU A 210 8.66 16.07 -18.87
N ALA A 211 8.13 15.35 -19.87
CA ALA A 211 8.10 15.80 -21.24
C ALA A 211 7.29 17.09 -21.41
N GLU A 212 6.13 17.21 -20.75
CA GLU A 212 5.33 18.43 -20.75
C GLU A 212 6.07 19.61 -20.10
N ASP A 213 6.70 19.38 -18.95
CA ASP A 213 7.45 20.41 -18.25
C ASP A 213 8.67 20.87 -19.08
N PHE A 214 9.35 19.94 -19.75
CA PHE A 214 10.43 20.22 -20.69
C PHE A 214 9.98 21.02 -21.91
N LEU A 215 8.88 20.60 -22.57
CA LEU A 215 8.32 21.31 -23.73
C LEU A 215 7.86 22.71 -23.36
N TYR A 216 7.30 22.87 -22.17
CA TYR A 216 6.92 24.17 -21.63
C TYR A 216 8.16 25.07 -21.43
N LEU A 217 9.24 24.57 -20.83
CA LEU A 217 10.50 25.29 -20.68
C LEU A 217 11.11 25.69 -22.02
N LYS A 218 11.10 24.78 -23.00
CA LYS A 218 11.58 25.04 -24.36
C LYS A 218 10.78 26.14 -25.06
N LYS A 219 9.45 26.15 -24.89
CA LYS A 219 8.60 27.23 -25.41
C LYS A 219 8.90 28.57 -24.74
N GLN A 220 9.06 28.61 -23.42
CA GLN A 220 9.38 29.85 -22.70
C GLN A 220 10.73 30.46 -23.12
N LYS A 221 11.77 29.63 -23.31
CA LYS A 221 13.06 30.11 -23.83
C LYS A 221 12.94 30.72 -25.23
N LYS A 222 11.99 30.25 -26.05
CA LYS A 222 11.74 30.80 -27.40
C LYS A 222 10.92 32.09 -27.39
N THR A 223 10.04 32.28 -26.41
CA THR A 223 9.22 33.51 -26.28
C THR A 223 9.89 34.62 -25.47
N ASN A 224 10.97 34.34 -24.73
CA ASN A 224 11.83 35.39 -24.14
C ASN A 224 12.75 36.02 -25.21
N VAL A 225 12.13 36.53 -26.27
CA VAL A 225 12.74 37.54 -27.13
C VAL A 225 12.57 38.88 -26.40
N ASP A 226 13.70 39.41 -25.97
CA ASP A 226 13.97 40.77 -25.48
C ASP A 226 12.85 41.51 -24.71
N PRO A 227 12.89 41.54 -23.36
CA PRO A 227 11.94 42.33 -22.55
C PRO A 227 12.03 43.85 -22.76
N LYS A 228 12.94 44.35 -23.60
CA LYS A 228 13.09 45.77 -23.94
C LYS A 228 12.16 46.29 -25.05
N LYS A 229 11.30 45.47 -25.65
CA LYS A 229 10.42 45.89 -26.78
C LYS A 229 8.92 45.88 -26.50
N GLN A 230 8.46 45.68 -25.26
CA GLN A 230 7.03 45.61 -24.93
C GLN A 230 6.52 46.74 -24.02
N GLU A 231 7.25 47.85 -23.91
CA GLU A 231 6.86 49.00 -23.08
C GLU A 231 6.30 50.20 -23.86
N ILE A 232 5.99 50.04 -25.15
CA ILE A 232 5.35 51.11 -25.95
C ILE A 232 4.06 50.57 -26.54
N GLY A 233 2.94 50.90 -25.90
CA GLY A 233 1.61 50.60 -26.43
C GLY A 233 0.56 50.26 -25.37
N LEU A 234 0.46 51.04 -24.30
CA LEU A 234 -0.77 51.12 -23.52
C LEU A 234 -1.30 52.54 -23.67
N ILE A 235 -2.35 52.64 -24.49
CA ILE A 235 -3.23 53.79 -24.59
C ILE A 235 -3.96 53.86 -23.24
N GLU A 236 -3.75 54.97 -22.53
CA GLU A 236 -4.56 55.36 -21.38
C GLU A 236 -6.01 55.54 -21.85
N ILE A 237 -6.90 54.70 -21.34
CA ILE A 237 -8.33 55.01 -21.28
C ILE A 237 -8.57 55.45 -19.85
N ASP A 238 -8.85 56.74 -19.73
CA ASP A 238 -9.04 57.49 -18.50
C ASP A 238 -10.45 57.19 -17.94
N ASP A 239 -10.58 56.07 -17.24
CA ASP A 239 -11.75 55.70 -16.42
C ASP A 239 -11.27 55.17 -15.05
N GLU A 240 -10.31 55.87 -14.45
CA GLU A 240 -9.75 55.59 -13.11
C GLU A 240 -10.81 55.30 -12.02
N PRO A 241 -11.92 56.07 -11.88
CA PRO A 241 -12.85 55.84 -10.77
C PRO A 241 -13.68 54.56 -10.90
N ILE A 242 -13.91 54.06 -12.13
CA ILE A 242 -14.66 52.82 -12.34
C ILE A 242 -13.76 51.61 -12.10
N VAL A 243 -12.50 51.67 -12.54
CA VAL A 243 -11.53 50.59 -12.34
C VAL A 243 -11.20 50.43 -10.85
N GLU A 244 -10.99 51.53 -10.11
CA GLU A 244 -10.71 51.50 -8.68
C GLU A 244 -11.91 50.97 -7.87
N ALA A 245 -13.14 51.39 -8.21
CA ALA A 245 -14.36 50.89 -7.57
C ALA A 245 -14.62 49.40 -7.88
N LEU A 246 -14.23 48.91 -9.07
CA LEU A 246 -14.33 47.49 -9.45
C LEU A 246 -13.24 46.65 -8.78
N GLU A 247 -12.03 47.18 -8.62
CA GLU A 247 -10.94 46.51 -7.91
C GLU A 247 -11.19 46.46 -6.40
N LEU A 248 -11.72 47.53 -5.81
CA LEU A 248 -12.16 47.59 -4.41
C LEU A 248 -13.34 46.65 -4.15
N ASN A 249 -14.34 46.60 -5.05
CA ASN A 249 -15.42 45.61 -4.94
C ASN A 249 -14.93 44.17 -5.14
N LYS A 250 -13.95 43.94 -6.04
CA LYS A 250 -13.31 42.63 -6.21
C LYS A 250 -12.46 42.23 -5.01
N SER A 251 -11.84 43.17 -4.29
CA SER A 251 -11.04 42.92 -3.09
C SER A 251 -11.94 42.65 -1.88
N LEU A 252 -12.98 43.47 -1.67
CA LEU A 252 -14.00 43.31 -0.62
C LEU A 252 -14.81 42.01 -0.80
N ALA A 253 -15.12 41.60 -2.03
CA ALA A 253 -15.79 40.32 -2.31
C ALA A 253 -14.88 39.09 -2.12
N LYS A 254 -13.55 39.26 -2.05
CA LYS A 254 -12.57 38.17 -1.87
C LYS A 254 -12.26 37.89 -0.40
N GLU A 255 -12.24 38.90 0.47
CA GLU A 255 -11.90 38.74 1.90
C GLU A 255 -12.73 37.69 2.66
N PRO A 256 -14.08 37.72 2.66
CA PRO A 256 -14.88 36.73 3.38
C PRO A 256 -14.69 35.32 2.80
N ARG A 257 -14.47 35.21 1.49
CA ARG A 257 -14.20 33.94 0.82
C ARG A 257 -12.85 33.35 1.21
N ILE A 258 -11.82 34.18 1.42
CA ILE A 258 -10.48 33.73 1.84
C ILE A 258 -10.51 33.29 3.31
N LYS A 259 -11.20 34.04 4.19
CA LYS A 259 -11.35 33.67 5.62
C LYS A 259 -12.10 32.34 5.80
N ILE A 260 -13.23 32.15 5.12
CA ILE A 260 -14.01 30.90 5.18
C ILE A 260 -13.20 29.72 4.64
N LYS A 261 -12.46 29.91 3.54
CA LYS A 261 -11.56 28.89 2.98
C LYS A 261 -10.46 28.53 3.97
N LYS A 262 -9.76 29.52 4.53
CA LYS A 262 -8.68 29.28 5.50
C LYS A 262 -9.17 28.50 6.71
N ALA A 263 -10.34 28.85 7.25
CA ALA A 263 -10.97 28.10 8.34
C ALA A 263 -11.27 26.65 7.93
N TYR A 264 -11.90 26.45 6.77
CA TYR A 264 -12.16 25.12 6.21
C TYR A 264 -10.89 24.24 6.11
N TYR A 265 -9.81 24.78 5.53
CA TYR A 265 -8.55 24.08 5.38
C TYR A 265 -7.87 23.76 6.70
N LEU A 266 -7.89 24.71 7.63
CA LEU A 266 -7.32 24.53 8.96
C LEU A 266 -8.06 23.44 9.72
N THR A 267 -9.39 23.44 9.68
CA THR A 267 -10.17 22.42 10.36
C THR A 267 -9.95 21.04 9.74
N LEU A 268 -9.91 20.94 8.41
CA LEU A 268 -9.66 19.66 7.74
C LEU A 268 -8.28 19.10 8.08
N PHE A 269 -7.24 19.94 8.07
CA PHE A 269 -5.90 19.55 8.52
C PHE A 269 -5.89 19.06 9.97
N ILE A 270 -6.49 19.82 10.90
CA ILE A 270 -6.55 19.44 12.31
C ILE A 270 -7.29 18.12 12.49
N SER A 271 -8.46 17.95 11.88
CA SER A 271 -9.26 16.72 11.97
C SER A 271 -8.51 15.50 11.41
N THR A 272 -7.90 15.62 10.22
CA THR A 272 -7.10 14.53 9.65
C THR A 272 -5.85 14.23 10.46
N THR A 273 -5.25 15.24 11.09
CA THR A 273 -4.07 15.05 11.96
C THR A 273 -4.44 14.33 13.24
N ILE A 274 -5.56 14.70 13.89
CA ILE A 274 -6.03 14.03 15.11
C ILE A 274 -6.32 12.56 14.81
N LEU A 275 -7.07 12.28 13.73
CA LEU A 275 -7.36 10.90 13.34
C LEU A 275 -6.09 10.13 12.99
N SER A 276 -5.17 10.75 12.26
CA SER A 276 -3.86 10.19 11.93
C SER A 276 -3.07 9.83 13.18
N ILE A 277 -2.93 10.75 14.14
CA ILE A 277 -2.18 10.48 15.39
C ILE A 277 -2.85 9.37 16.19
N PHE A 278 -4.18 9.42 16.33
CA PHE A 278 -4.91 8.42 17.11
C PHE A 278 -4.79 7.02 16.49
N THR A 279 -4.97 6.91 15.17
CA THR A 279 -4.78 5.65 14.45
C THR A 279 -3.32 5.17 14.49
N THR A 280 -2.34 6.07 14.46
CA THR A 280 -0.91 5.74 14.67
C THR A 280 -0.65 5.16 16.06
N ILE A 281 -1.23 5.76 17.11
CA ILE A 281 -1.06 5.28 18.49
C ILE A 281 -1.64 3.87 18.62
N VAL A 282 -2.86 3.66 18.13
CA VAL A 282 -3.50 2.33 18.14
C VAL A 282 -2.68 1.33 17.33
N PHE A 283 -2.18 1.73 16.16
CA PHE A 283 -1.32 0.90 15.33
C PHE A 283 -0.06 0.44 16.05
N PHE A 284 0.70 1.38 16.65
CA PHE A 284 1.90 1.01 17.39
C PHE A 284 1.56 0.14 18.58
N TRP A 285 0.47 0.44 19.30
CA TRP A 285 0.02 -0.41 20.39
C TRP A 285 -0.28 -1.83 19.90
N LEU A 286 -1.00 -2.01 18.79
CA LEU A 286 -1.30 -3.33 18.24
C LEU A 286 -0.05 -4.11 17.79
N ILE A 287 0.93 -3.44 17.17
CA ILE A 287 2.17 -4.09 16.71
C ILE A 287 3.03 -4.57 17.88
N PHE A 288 3.11 -3.79 18.95
CA PHE A 288 3.91 -4.13 20.11
C PHE A 288 3.21 -5.07 21.08
N GLN A 289 1.93 -5.38 20.84
CA GLN A 289 1.20 -6.41 21.56
C GLN A 289 1.32 -7.73 20.81
N SER A 290 1.74 -8.76 21.52
CA SER A 290 1.72 -10.13 21.05
C SER A 290 1.51 -11.06 22.23
N VAL A 291 0.85 -12.18 22.01
CA VAL A 291 0.76 -13.25 22.98
C VAL A 291 1.39 -14.50 22.40
N ASP A 292 2.15 -15.23 23.20
CA ASP A 292 2.60 -16.56 22.78
C ASP A 292 1.37 -17.46 22.65
N ILE A 293 1.27 -18.22 21.56
CA ILE A 293 0.13 -19.12 21.33
C ILE A 293 -0.04 -20.09 22.50
N ARG A 294 1.04 -20.49 23.16
CA ARG A 294 1.04 -21.38 24.32
C ARG A 294 0.50 -20.73 25.60
N GLU A 295 0.49 -19.40 25.64
CA GLU A 295 0.00 -18.61 26.77
C GLU A 295 -1.47 -18.18 26.59
N ILE A 296 -2.08 -18.52 25.45
CA ILE A 296 -3.50 -18.25 25.21
C ILE A 296 -4.33 -19.10 26.19
N PRO A 297 -5.28 -18.50 26.93
CA PRO A 297 -6.16 -19.24 27.83
C PRO A 297 -6.90 -20.37 27.11
N GLY A 298 -6.83 -21.59 27.66
CA GLY A 298 -7.47 -22.77 27.08
C GLY A 298 -6.64 -23.50 26.03
N VAL A 299 -5.42 -23.07 25.74
CA VAL A 299 -4.48 -23.84 24.92
C VAL A 299 -3.66 -24.78 25.81
N GLU A 300 -3.74 -26.08 25.54
CA GLU A 300 -2.97 -27.10 26.26
C GLU A 300 -1.62 -27.38 25.61
N LYS A 301 -0.70 -28.02 26.35
CA LYS A 301 0.70 -28.22 25.91
C LYS A 301 0.85 -29.18 24.74
N ASP A 302 -0.11 -30.07 24.54
CA ASP A 302 -0.15 -31.07 23.48
C ASP A 302 -0.90 -30.58 22.22
N TYR A 303 -1.44 -29.36 22.24
CA TYR A 303 -2.13 -28.78 21.09
C TYR A 303 -1.17 -28.64 19.90
N PHE A 304 -1.73 -28.77 18.69
CA PHE A 304 -1.00 -28.61 17.43
C PHE A 304 0.27 -29.47 17.37
N ASN A 305 0.13 -30.75 17.75
CA ASN A 305 1.22 -31.72 17.85
C ASN A 305 2.34 -31.29 18.83
N GLY A 306 1.94 -30.77 20.00
CA GLY A 306 2.88 -30.29 21.02
C GLY A 306 3.78 -29.14 20.54
N PHE A 307 3.30 -28.32 19.60
CA PHE A 307 4.05 -27.22 18.98
C PHE A 307 5.35 -27.64 18.26
N VAL A 308 5.44 -28.91 17.88
CA VAL A 308 6.53 -29.44 17.06
C VAL A 308 6.17 -29.26 15.59
N ASN A 309 7.06 -28.61 14.84
CA ASN A 309 6.84 -28.39 13.41
C ASN A 309 7.14 -29.64 12.58
N GLU A 310 6.91 -29.51 11.29
CA GLU A 310 7.13 -30.56 10.29
C GLU A 310 8.59 -31.06 10.23
N ASN A 311 9.55 -30.29 10.75
CA ASN A 311 10.97 -30.65 10.83
C ASN A 311 11.37 -31.26 12.19
N GLY A 312 10.41 -31.60 13.05
CA GLY A 312 10.67 -32.15 14.38
C GLY A 312 11.22 -31.12 15.37
N GLN A 313 11.16 -29.83 15.04
CA GLN A 313 11.67 -28.76 15.88
C GLN A 313 10.54 -28.12 16.68
N GLU A 314 10.75 -27.96 17.98
CA GLU A 314 9.84 -27.19 18.82
C GLU A 314 9.89 -25.71 18.40
N ARG A 315 8.72 -25.13 18.08
CA ARG A 315 8.60 -23.71 17.80
C ARG A 315 8.50 -22.93 19.11
N TRP A 316 9.67 -22.63 19.66
CA TRP A 316 9.91 -21.77 20.82
C TRP A 316 9.41 -20.32 20.74
N LEU A 317 9.04 -19.80 19.56
CA LEU A 317 8.48 -18.44 19.42
C LEU A 317 7.29 -18.46 18.45
N LEU A 318 6.09 -18.63 19.01
CA LEU A 318 4.82 -18.64 18.28
C LEU A 318 3.98 -17.47 18.75
N LEU A 319 4.06 -16.33 18.06
CA LEU A 319 3.37 -15.12 18.49
C LEU A 319 2.09 -14.91 17.69
N PHE A 320 0.97 -14.74 18.39
CA PHE A 320 -0.24 -14.17 17.84
C PHE A 320 -0.22 -12.66 18.03
N TYR A 321 -0.50 -11.94 16.95
CA TYR A 321 -0.55 -10.48 16.97
C TYR A 321 -1.99 -9.97 16.80
N PRO A 322 -2.50 -9.12 17.70
CA PRO A 322 -3.88 -8.65 17.67
C PRO A 322 -4.27 -7.89 16.41
N HIS A 323 -3.31 -7.26 15.73
CA HIS A 323 -3.60 -6.57 14.47
C HIS A 323 -4.04 -7.51 13.33
N SER A 324 -3.79 -8.82 13.44
CA SER A 324 -4.33 -9.81 12.51
C SER A 324 -5.87 -9.80 12.48
N LEU A 325 -6.52 -9.38 13.58
CA LEU A 325 -7.99 -9.30 13.69
C LEU A 325 -8.62 -8.21 12.81
N PHE A 326 -7.82 -7.23 12.37
CA PHE A 326 -8.28 -6.11 11.53
C PHE A 326 -7.92 -6.25 10.04
N SER A 327 -7.11 -7.26 9.67
CA SER A 327 -6.50 -7.38 8.33
C SER A 327 -6.90 -8.67 7.59
N ILE A 328 -8.14 -9.12 7.76
CA ILE A 328 -8.58 -10.47 7.36
C ILE A 328 -8.94 -10.60 5.88
N HIS A 329 -9.06 -9.49 5.16
CA HIS A 329 -9.37 -9.41 3.73
C HIS A 329 -8.29 -9.92 2.77
N SER A 330 -7.23 -10.53 3.28
CA SER A 330 -6.20 -11.17 2.47
C SER A 330 -6.61 -12.54 1.89
N ASP A 331 -7.91 -12.76 1.63
CA ASP A 331 -8.45 -13.91 0.87
C ASP A 331 -7.92 -13.99 -0.59
N TRP A 332 -7.06 -13.05 -0.98
CA TRP A 332 -6.25 -13.08 -2.19
C TRP A 332 -5.10 -14.12 -2.14
N GLY A 333 -5.10 -15.02 -1.16
CA GLY A 333 -4.06 -16.04 -0.98
C GLY A 333 -2.76 -15.47 -0.42
N LEU A 334 -2.83 -14.29 0.20
CA LEU A 334 -1.73 -13.63 0.90
C LEU A 334 -1.88 -13.95 2.38
N GLU A 335 -1.15 -14.92 2.92
CA GLU A 335 -1.22 -15.28 4.35
C GLU A 335 -0.62 -14.22 5.28
N THR A 336 -0.79 -12.93 4.97
CA THR A 336 -0.99 -11.92 6.00
C THR A 336 -0.16 -12.04 7.26
N SER A 337 1.17 -11.98 7.25
CA SER A 337 1.90 -11.71 8.48
C SER A 337 1.45 -10.31 8.86
N SER A 338 0.52 -10.33 9.79
CA SER A 338 -0.24 -9.29 10.43
C SER A 338 0.40 -7.88 10.35
N VAL A 339 1.72 -7.73 10.48
CA VAL A 339 2.44 -6.44 10.55
C VAL A 339 2.31 -5.57 9.29
N SER A 340 2.10 -6.13 8.09
CA SER A 340 2.08 -5.37 6.82
C SER A 340 0.70 -4.90 6.36
N GLY A 341 -0.40 -5.41 6.93
CA GLY A 341 -1.77 -5.04 6.56
C GLY A 341 -2.18 -3.65 7.04
N LEU A 342 -1.87 -3.31 8.30
CA LEU A 342 -2.24 -2.01 8.87
C LEU A 342 -1.53 -0.78 8.25
N PRO A 343 -0.24 -0.82 7.87
CA PRO A 343 0.37 0.30 7.15
C PRO A 343 -0.41 0.65 5.89
N ILE A 344 -0.92 -0.33 5.15
CA ILE A 344 -1.69 -0.12 3.92
C ILE A 344 -3.03 0.59 4.22
N SER A 345 -3.68 0.23 5.32
CA SER A 345 -4.97 0.81 5.72
C SER A 345 -4.84 2.21 6.31
N PHE A 346 -3.79 2.48 7.11
CA PHE A 346 -3.69 3.69 7.92
C PHE A 346 -2.63 4.70 7.44
N MET A 347 -1.54 4.30 6.77
CA MET A 347 -0.57 5.27 6.19
C MET A 347 -1.20 6.26 5.21
N PRO A 348 -2.24 5.90 4.41
CA PRO A 348 -2.87 6.88 3.53
C PRO A 348 -3.47 8.07 4.28
N LEU A 349 -3.86 7.93 5.56
CA LEU A 349 -4.29 9.06 6.40
C LEU A 349 -3.14 10.06 6.65
N TRP A 350 -1.91 9.56 6.82
CA TRP A 350 -0.73 10.39 7.08
C TRP A 350 -0.36 11.20 5.84
N VAL A 351 -0.41 10.53 4.67
CA VAL A 351 -0.22 11.14 3.35
C VAL A 351 -1.21 12.29 3.15
N ILE A 352 -2.46 12.08 3.53
CA ILE A 352 -3.52 13.08 3.37
C ILE A 352 -3.34 14.25 4.35
N SER A 353 -3.02 13.96 5.61
CA SER A 353 -2.72 15.01 6.60
C SER A 353 -1.58 15.92 6.13
N PHE A 354 -0.48 15.33 5.65
CA PHE A 354 0.65 16.08 5.09
C PHE A 354 0.27 16.87 3.84
N SER A 355 -0.54 16.28 2.95
CA SER A 355 -1.04 16.96 1.75
C SER A 355 -1.91 18.17 2.08
N ASN A 356 -2.76 18.07 3.12
CA ASN A 356 -3.58 19.16 3.62
C ASN A 356 -2.73 20.29 4.21
N TRP A 357 -1.68 19.95 4.98
CA TRP A 357 -0.71 20.92 5.50
C TRP A 357 -0.01 21.71 4.39
N MET A 358 0.45 21.00 3.34
CA MET A 358 1.08 21.62 2.18
C MET A 358 0.11 22.52 1.41
N GLY A 359 -1.16 22.10 1.28
CA GLY A 359 -2.22 22.92 0.70
C GLY A 359 -2.44 24.23 1.46
N LEU A 360 -2.37 24.19 2.79
CA LEU A 360 -2.56 25.37 3.66
C LEU A 360 -1.49 26.45 3.42
N ARG A 361 -0.26 26.07 3.09
CA ARG A 361 0.83 27.01 2.72
C ARG A 361 0.54 27.77 1.43
N VAL A 362 -0.12 27.14 0.46
CA VAL A 362 -0.50 27.78 -0.82
C VAL A 362 -1.58 28.83 -0.59
N TYR A 363 -2.54 28.57 0.30
CA TYR A 363 -3.57 29.55 0.67
C TYR A 363 -3.02 30.76 1.45
N LYS A 364 -1.97 30.58 2.26
CA LYS A 364 -1.29 31.70 2.94
C LYS A 364 -0.66 32.69 1.95
N LYS A 365 -0.35 32.26 0.72
CA LYS A 365 0.21 33.09 -0.36
C LYS A 365 -0.85 33.69 -1.29
N GLY A 366 -2.15 33.49 -1.03
CA GLY A 366 -3.23 34.14 -1.76
C GLY A 366 -3.47 33.61 -3.19
N SER A 367 -3.01 32.40 -3.53
CA SER A 367 -3.17 31.79 -4.87
C SER A 367 -4.27 30.70 -4.91
N PRO A 368 -5.58 31.06 -5.01
CA PRO A 368 -6.70 30.12 -4.96
C PRO A 368 -6.87 29.24 -6.23
N LYS A 369 -5.90 29.16 -7.14
CA LYS A 369 -6.06 28.48 -8.45
C LYS A 369 -6.18 26.95 -8.37
N ARG A 370 -6.00 26.33 -7.20
CA ARG A 370 -5.89 24.87 -7.04
C ARG A 370 -7.05 24.19 -6.30
N GLU A 371 -8.23 24.82 -6.22
CA GLU A 371 -9.43 24.25 -5.55
C GLU A 371 -9.79 22.83 -6.01
N GLY A 372 -9.62 22.53 -7.30
CA GLY A 372 -9.92 21.19 -7.85
C GLY A 372 -9.01 20.08 -7.31
N VAL A 373 -7.72 20.37 -7.08
CA VAL A 373 -6.76 19.38 -6.53
C VAL A 373 -7.22 18.96 -5.16
N PHE A 374 -7.64 19.94 -4.38
CA PHE A 374 -8.02 19.73 -3.02
C PHE A 374 -9.34 18.97 -2.88
N ALA A 375 -10.35 19.34 -3.68
CA ALA A 375 -11.60 18.60 -3.72
C ALA A 375 -11.36 17.11 -4.07
N SER A 376 -10.41 16.84 -4.97
CA SER A 376 -10.06 15.48 -5.38
C SER A 376 -9.33 14.72 -4.25
N LEU A 377 -8.44 15.38 -3.51
CA LEU A 377 -7.79 14.78 -2.33
C LEU A 377 -8.81 14.41 -1.24
N ASN A 378 -9.88 15.19 -1.06
CA ASN A 378 -10.95 14.86 -0.11
C ASN A 378 -11.79 13.67 -0.58
N VAL A 379 -11.99 13.48 -1.89
CA VAL A 379 -12.65 12.28 -2.40
C VAL A 379 -11.79 11.05 -2.15
N VAL A 380 -10.47 11.14 -2.39
CA VAL A 380 -9.51 10.07 -2.06
C VAL A 380 -9.54 9.78 -0.56
N PHE A 381 -9.60 10.81 0.28
CA PHE A 381 -9.79 10.65 1.73
C PHE A 381 -11.05 9.87 2.09
N LEU A 382 -12.19 10.19 1.47
CA LEU A 382 -13.44 9.46 1.70
C LEU A 382 -13.36 7.98 1.30
N ILE A 383 -12.62 7.66 0.22
CA ILE A 383 -12.40 6.28 -0.21
C ILE A 383 -11.56 5.51 0.82
N ILE A 384 -10.43 6.08 1.25
CA ILE A 384 -9.57 5.48 2.29
C ILE A 384 -10.35 5.30 3.59
N PHE A 385 -11.13 6.31 3.95
CA PHE A 385 -11.98 6.29 5.11
C PHE A 385 -13.01 5.15 5.05
N PHE A 386 -13.65 4.96 3.90
CA PHE A 386 -14.60 3.88 3.69
C PHE A 386 -13.92 2.51 3.81
N ASN A 387 -12.68 2.37 3.35
CA ASN A 387 -11.89 1.16 3.55
C ASN A 387 -11.65 0.85 5.04
N ILE A 388 -11.18 1.84 5.81
CA ILE A 388 -10.99 1.70 7.27
C ILE A 388 -12.31 1.32 7.95
N PHE A 389 -13.42 1.92 7.53
CA PHE A 389 -14.74 1.60 8.06
C PHE A 389 -15.13 0.15 7.80
N ILE A 390 -14.90 -0.36 6.58
CA ILE A 390 -15.17 -1.76 6.22
C ILE A 390 -14.32 -2.69 7.09
N GLU A 391 -13.01 -2.47 7.16
CA GLU A 391 -12.08 -3.30 7.93
C GLU A 391 -12.44 -3.37 9.41
N LEU A 392 -12.75 -2.22 10.03
CA LEU A 392 -13.22 -2.16 11.41
C LEU A 392 -14.61 -2.79 11.59
N SER A 393 -15.48 -2.75 10.58
CA SER A 393 -16.79 -3.40 10.66
C SER A 393 -16.68 -4.93 10.65
N ILE A 394 -15.72 -5.46 9.90
CA ILE A 394 -15.47 -6.91 9.81
C ILE A 394 -14.92 -7.49 11.09
N TYR A 395 -14.15 -6.70 11.83
CA TYR A 395 -13.71 -7.06 13.18
C TYR A 395 -14.88 -7.50 14.08
N PHE A 396 -16.10 -6.99 13.87
CA PHE A 396 -17.26 -7.38 14.68
C PHE A 396 -17.93 -8.68 14.24
N LYS A 397 -17.38 -9.43 13.26
CA LYS A 397 -17.88 -10.77 12.95
C LYS A 397 -17.61 -11.73 14.12
N PRO A 398 -18.54 -12.64 14.45
CA PRO A 398 -18.37 -13.56 15.58
C PRO A 398 -17.15 -14.47 15.39
N ASP A 399 -16.89 -14.94 14.17
CA ASP A 399 -15.86 -15.96 13.92
C ASP A 399 -14.48 -15.34 13.64
N ILE A 400 -14.31 -14.04 13.90
CA ILE A 400 -13.12 -13.30 13.49
C ILE A 400 -11.83 -13.81 14.14
N TYR A 401 -11.93 -14.21 15.41
CA TYR A 401 -10.83 -14.76 16.19
C TYR A 401 -10.41 -16.12 15.66
N GLU A 402 -11.37 -16.97 15.30
CA GLU A 402 -11.11 -18.28 14.72
C GLU A 402 -10.41 -18.15 13.37
N ILE A 403 -10.94 -17.30 12.49
CA ILE A 403 -10.36 -17.05 11.16
C ILE A 403 -8.93 -16.51 11.29
N ALA A 404 -8.71 -15.52 12.15
CA ALA A 404 -7.38 -14.91 12.35
C ALA A 404 -6.38 -15.90 12.96
N PHE A 405 -6.81 -16.69 13.96
CA PHE A 405 -5.97 -17.66 14.62
C PHE A 405 -5.60 -18.80 13.67
N ARG A 406 -6.57 -19.36 12.93
CA ARG A 406 -6.34 -20.38 11.91
C ARG A 406 -5.32 -19.93 10.86
N LYS A 407 -5.46 -18.70 10.35
CA LYS A 407 -4.48 -18.12 9.40
C LYS A 407 -3.09 -18.00 10.04
N THR A 408 -3.02 -17.59 11.31
CA THR A 408 -1.75 -17.49 12.05
C THR A 408 -1.12 -18.85 12.32
N LEU A 409 -1.92 -19.86 12.69
CA LEU A 409 -1.45 -21.21 12.95
C LEU A 409 -0.88 -21.83 11.67
N PHE A 410 -1.61 -21.74 10.57
CA PHE A 410 -1.15 -22.23 9.27
C PHE A 410 -0.05 -21.40 8.64
N PHE A 411 0.29 -20.24 9.21
CA PHE A 411 1.52 -19.54 8.87
C PHE A 411 2.74 -20.20 9.54
N TYR A 412 2.62 -20.64 10.79
CA TYR A 412 3.72 -21.26 11.55
C TYR A 412 3.93 -22.75 11.25
N PHE A 413 2.87 -23.44 10.85
CA PHE A 413 2.86 -24.88 10.60
C PHE A 413 2.27 -25.18 9.22
N GLU A 414 2.82 -26.19 8.54
CA GLU A 414 2.24 -26.67 7.29
C GLU A 414 0.87 -27.32 7.57
N LYS A 415 -0.13 -26.95 6.75
CA LYS A 415 -1.53 -27.34 6.99
C LYS A 415 -1.71 -28.86 6.90
N ASN A 416 -1.15 -29.51 5.88
CA ASN A 416 -1.31 -30.94 5.69
C ASN A 416 -0.59 -31.75 6.78
N TYR A 417 0.54 -31.25 7.28
CA TYR A 417 1.27 -31.81 8.42
C TYR A 417 0.39 -31.82 9.67
N LEU A 418 -0.21 -30.68 10.04
CA LEU A 418 -1.12 -30.63 11.19
C LEU A 418 -2.34 -31.54 11.00
N ILE A 419 -2.92 -31.56 9.79
CA ILE A 419 -4.07 -32.45 9.49
C ILE A 419 -3.66 -33.93 9.62
N SER A 420 -2.47 -34.30 9.13
CA SER A 420 -1.98 -35.68 9.16
C SER A 420 -1.60 -36.17 10.55
N THR A 421 -1.12 -35.27 11.41
CA THR A 421 -0.62 -35.61 12.76
C THR A 421 -1.70 -35.51 13.83
N VAL A 422 -2.55 -34.48 13.78
CA VAL A 422 -3.58 -34.21 14.80
C VAL A 422 -4.95 -34.76 14.38
N GLY A 423 -5.23 -34.79 13.07
CA GLY A 423 -6.57 -35.07 12.53
C GLY A 423 -7.43 -33.80 12.46
N ILE A 424 -8.23 -33.69 11.39
CA ILE A 424 -8.95 -32.45 11.07
C ILE A 424 -9.98 -32.02 12.13
N GLU A 425 -10.74 -32.97 12.68
CA GLU A 425 -11.78 -32.68 13.68
C GLU A 425 -11.20 -32.16 14.99
N ILE A 426 -10.10 -32.78 15.45
CA ILE A 426 -9.38 -32.38 16.67
C ILE A 426 -8.69 -31.02 16.44
N LEU A 427 -8.07 -30.84 15.27
CA LEU A 427 -7.44 -29.58 14.90
C LEU A 427 -8.44 -28.41 14.89
N ASP A 428 -9.64 -28.61 14.34
CA ASP A 428 -10.69 -27.59 14.33
C ASP A 428 -11.19 -27.25 15.74
N LEU A 429 -11.30 -28.27 16.62
CA LEU A 429 -11.66 -28.06 18.02
C LEU A 429 -10.58 -27.25 18.76
N GLN A 430 -9.30 -27.62 18.62
CA GLN A 430 -8.16 -26.90 19.22
C GLN A 430 -8.08 -25.45 18.74
N ILE A 431 -8.32 -25.20 17.45
CA ILE A 431 -8.40 -23.85 16.88
C ILE A 431 -9.56 -23.06 17.51
N GLY A 432 -10.74 -23.67 17.66
CA GLY A 432 -11.91 -23.02 18.25
C GLY A 432 -11.71 -22.65 19.72
N GLU A 433 -11.04 -23.49 20.51
CA GLU A 433 -10.72 -23.20 21.90
C GLU A 433 -9.67 -22.11 22.04
N ALA A 434 -8.60 -22.16 21.25
CA ALA A 434 -7.60 -21.10 21.19
C ALA A 434 -8.23 -19.75 20.76
N ALA A 435 -9.17 -19.77 19.83
CA ALA A 435 -9.90 -18.58 19.39
C ALA A 435 -10.74 -17.96 20.53
N LYS A 436 -11.43 -18.77 21.33
CA LYS A 436 -12.16 -18.29 22.53
C LYS A 436 -11.20 -17.74 23.59
N GLY A 437 -10.05 -18.36 23.75
CA GLY A 437 -8.97 -17.84 24.60
C GLY A 437 -8.53 -16.44 24.17
N LEU A 438 -8.28 -16.25 22.87
CA LEU A 438 -7.93 -14.94 22.30
C LEU A 438 -9.06 -13.91 22.45
N GLU A 439 -10.30 -14.32 22.26
CA GLU A 439 -11.46 -13.46 22.50
C GLU A 439 -11.46 -12.96 23.95
N SER A 440 -11.27 -13.85 24.93
CA SER A 440 -11.20 -13.47 26.35
C SER A 440 -10.09 -12.46 26.68
N LEU A 441 -8.95 -12.55 25.99
CA LEU A 441 -7.79 -11.66 26.19
C LEU A 441 -7.98 -10.27 25.57
N TYR A 442 -8.55 -10.21 24.37
CA TYR A 442 -8.50 -8.99 23.56
C TYR A 442 -9.84 -8.28 23.41
N ASP A 443 -10.95 -8.99 23.54
CA ASP A 443 -12.26 -8.44 23.18
C ASP A 443 -12.63 -7.19 24.01
N TYR A 444 -12.37 -7.23 25.31
CA TYR A 444 -12.64 -6.13 26.23
C TYR A 444 -11.76 -4.88 25.96
N ILE A 445 -10.61 -5.03 25.30
CA ILE A 445 -9.72 -3.92 24.94
C ILE A 445 -10.03 -3.42 23.52
N LEU A 446 -10.12 -4.35 22.57
CA LEU A 446 -10.19 -4.05 21.15
C LEU A 446 -11.57 -3.58 20.70
N LYS A 447 -12.68 -4.10 21.27
CA LYS A 447 -14.03 -3.60 20.93
C LYS A 447 -14.17 -2.10 21.25
N PRO A 448 -13.85 -1.61 22.47
CA PRO A 448 -13.90 -0.18 22.76
C PRO A 448 -13.01 0.68 21.86
N ILE A 449 -11.80 0.22 21.56
CA ILE A 449 -10.89 0.94 20.65
C ILE A 449 -11.50 1.02 19.24
N SER A 450 -11.99 -0.08 18.71
CA SER A 450 -12.59 -0.17 17.37
C SER A 450 -13.82 0.71 17.25
N ILE A 451 -14.72 0.68 18.25
CA ILE A 451 -15.89 1.56 18.34
C ILE A 451 -15.43 3.03 18.39
N SER A 452 -14.43 3.36 19.21
CA SER A 452 -13.92 4.72 19.34
C SER A 452 -13.35 5.25 18.01
N ILE A 453 -12.58 4.42 17.29
CA ILE A 453 -12.07 4.77 15.97
C ILE A 453 -13.24 4.97 15.01
N LEU A 454 -14.21 4.05 14.96
CA LEU A 454 -15.37 4.15 14.07
C LEU A 454 -16.19 5.42 14.34
N VAL A 455 -16.44 5.75 15.60
CA VAL A 455 -17.18 6.96 16.00
C VAL A 455 -16.40 8.21 15.64
N LEU A 456 -15.12 8.31 16.04
CA LEU A 456 -14.27 9.47 15.73
C LEU A 456 -14.15 9.68 14.23
N SER A 457 -13.91 8.59 13.52
CA SER A 457 -13.88 8.53 12.07
C SER A 457 -15.18 9.09 11.49
N SER A 458 -16.32 8.55 11.91
CA SER A 458 -17.64 8.93 11.37
C SER A 458 -17.96 10.41 11.63
N LEU A 459 -17.63 10.91 12.83
CA LEU A 459 -17.79 12.33 13.17
C LEU A 459 -16.94 13.23 12.27
N ILE A 460 -15.68 12.87 12.03
CA ILE A 460 -14.78 13.62 11.15
C ILE A 460 -15.32 13.60 9.71
N THR A 461 -15.78 12.46 9.22
CA THR A 461 -16.34 12.34 7.87
C THR A 461 -17.63 13.13 7.71
N ALA A 462 -18.56 13.04 8.67
CA ALA A 462 -19.79 13.83 8.67
C ALA A 462 -19.49 15.33 8.71
N PHE A 463 -18.53 15.73 9.54
CA PHE A 463 -18.09 17.12 9.64
C PHE A 463 -17.42 17.62 8.34
N ILE A 464 -16.57 16.82 7.71
CA ILE A 464 -15.98 17.12 6.40
C ILE A 464 -17.07 17.24 5.32
N CYS A 465 -18.04 16.31 5.29
CA CYS A 465 -19.17 16.36 4.36
C CYS A 465 -20.01 17.63 4.56
N PHE A 466 -20.32 17.98 5.81
CA PHE A 466 -21.01 19.23 6.16
C PHE A 466 -20.25 20.45 5.65
N LEU A 467 -18.93 20.49 5.85
CA LEU A 467 -18.10 21.58 5.36
C LEU A 467 -18.04 21.66 3.83
N ILE A 468 -17.95 20.52 3.14
CA ILE A 468 -18.02 20.45 1.66
C ILE A 468 -19.38 20.97 1.18
N GLY A 469 -20.48 20.53 1.81
CA GLY A 469 -21.83 20.98 1.51
C GLY A 469 -22.01 22.48 1.72
N ARG A 470 -21.52 23.01 2.85
CA ARG A 470 -21.53 24.46 3.15
C ARG A 470 -20.73 25.25 2.12
N TYR A 471 -19.54 24.76 1.73
CA TYR A 471 -18.72 25.39 0.70
C TYR A 471 -19.43 25.40 -0.67
N ALA A 472 -20.03 24.27 -1.07
CA ALA A 472 -20.79 24.15 -2.30
C ALA A 472 -22.02 25.08 -2.31
N TYR A 473 -22.74 25.18 -1.20
CA TYR A 473 -23.88 26.07 -1.05
C TYR A 473 -23.49 27.55 -1.18
N ILE A 474 -22.43 27.99 -0.46
CA ILE A 474 -21.94 29.38 -0.54
C ILE A 474 -21.50 29.73 -1.96
N LYS A 475 -20.79 28.80 -2.62
CA LYS A 475 -20.34 28.99 -4.01
C LYS A 475 -21.54 29.16 -4.95
N THR A 476 -22.53 28.28 -4.86
CA THR A 476 -23.73 28.29 -5.71
C THR A 476 -24.57 29.55 -5.47
N LYS A 477 -24.83 29.90 -4.21
CA LYS A 477 -25.55 31.13 -3.84
C LYS A 477 -24.87 32.35 -4.44
N SER A 478 -23.54 32.43 -4.35
CA SER A 478 -22.79 33.57 -4.89
C SER A 478 -22.83 33.68 -6.42
N ILE A 479 -22.90 32.55 -7.15
CA ILE A 479 -23.06 32.56 -8.61
C ILE A 479 -24.45 33.12 -8.97
N ILE A 480 -25.50 32.67 -8.27
CA ILE A 480 -26.87 33.14 -8.48
C ILE A 480 -26.99 34.65 -8.19
N THR A 481 -26.39 35.15 -7.11
CA THR A 481 -26.44 36.59 -6.79
C THR A 481 -25.68 37.43 -7.83
N THR A 482 -24.59 36.90 -8.39
CA THR A 482 -23.81 37.60 -9.41
C THR A 482 -24.56 37.63 -10.75
N SER A 483 -25.23 36.53 -11.15
CA SER A 483 -26.05 36.52 -12.37
C SER A 483 -27.21 37.51 -12.27
N LYS A 484 -27.96 37.49 -11.16
CA LYS A 484 -29.07 38.45 -10.94
C LYS A 484 -28.63 39.91 -10.98
N LYS A 485 -27.42 40.23 -10.52
CA LYS A 485 -26.87 41.60 -10.62
C LYS A 485 -26.51 41.97 -12.06
N VAL A 486 -25.99 41.04 -12.87
CA VAL A 486 -25.68 41.29 -14.28
C VAL A 486 -26.96 41.45 -15.10
N ASP A 487 -27.98 40.63 -14.82
CA ASP A 487 -29.28 40.72 -15.49
C ASP A 487 -29.96 42.07 -15.20
N ASN A 488 -29.90 42.57 -13.96
CA ASN A 488 -30.46 43.89 -13.60
C ASN A 488 -29.66 45.09 -14.16
N VAL A 489 -28.38 44.93 -14.46
CA VAL A 489 -27.54 46.00 -15.04
C VAL A 489 -27.66 46.03 -16.57
N SER A 490 -28.04 44.91 -17.20
CA SER A 490 -28.28 44.85 -18.66
C SER A 490 -29.71 45.25 -19.06
N SER A 491 -30.62 45.40 -18.10
CA SER A 491 -31.99 45.88 -18.31
C SER A 491 -32.18 47.39 -18.04
N VAL A 492 -31.11 48.09 -17.68
CA VAL A 492 -31.03 49.55 -17.54
C VAL A 492 -30.17 50.06 -18.68
#